data_AF-A0A2N0MGN2-F1
#
_entry.id   AF-A0A2N0MGN2-F1
#
_cell.length_a   1.000
_cell.length_b   1.000
_cell.length_c   1.000
_cell.angle_alpha   90.00
_cell.angle_beta   90.00
_cell.angle_gamma   90.00
#
_symmetry.space_group_name_H-M   'P 1'
#
loop_
_entity.id
_entity.type
_entity.pdbx_description
1 polymer ?
#
loop_
_entity_poly.entity_id
_entity_poly.type
_entity_poly.pdbx_seq_one_letter_code
_entity_poly.pdbx_strand_id
1 'polypeptide(L)'
;MPEPISREAKENFLKMAEEDPEMTCADAPTDILEAASAEAEPTPFMEEYFATGHASWLAVKHGRRISLPQNLVDRAILVLWNRACLLETDRLLGQTNPDADKPFFSDEGLY
;
A
#
# COMPACT_ATOMS: atom_id res chain seq x y z
N MET A 1 -8.61 17.57 9.40
CA MET A 1 -7.92 16.28 9.52
C MET A 1 -8.95 15.20 9.23
N PRO A 2 -8.63 14.20 8.40
CA PRO A 2 -9.48 13.03 8.24
C PRO A 2 -9.68 12.33 9.58
N GLU A 3 -10.80 11.61 9.72
CA GLU A 3 -11.06 10.83 10.93
C GLU A 3 -10.07 9.66 11.03
N PRO A 4 -9.58 9.33 12.24
CA PRO A 4 -8.66 8.21 12.41
C PRO A 4 -9.35 6.90 12.04
N ILE A 5 -8.69 6.07 11.22
CA ILE A 5 -9.18 4.74 10.85
C ILE A 5 -9.46 3.93 12.14
N SER A 6 -10.70 3.44 12.26
CA SER A 6 -11.14 2.66 13.42
C SER A 6 -10.34 1.36 13.54
N ARG A 7 -10.29 0.78 14.74
CA ARG A 7 -9.58 -0.50 14.94
C ARG A 7 -10.12 -1.61 14.03
N GLU A 8 -11.44 -1.70 13.90
CA GLU A 8 -12.10 -2.71 13.05
C GLU A 8 -11.73 -2.52 11.57
N ALA A 9 -11.72 -1.27 11.10
CA ALA A 9 -11.30 -0.96 9.73
C ALA A 9 -9.83 -1.32 9.50
N LYS A 10 -8.92 -1.03 10.45
CA LYS A 10 -7.51 -1.46 10.36
C LYS A 10 -7.39 -2.97 10.21
N GLU A 11 -8.09 -3.74 11.03
CA GLU A 11 -8.08 -5.22 10.96
C GLU A 11 -8.63 -5.72 9.61
N ASN A 12 -9.64 -5.06 9.05
CA ASN A 12 -10.19 -5.40 7.73
C ASN A 12 -9.21 -5.07 6.59
N PHE A 13 -8.53 -3.92 6.65
CA PHE A 13 -7.51 -3.57 5.65
C PHE A 13 -6.31 -4.53 5.70
N LEU A 14 -5.88 -4.95 6.89
CA LEU A 14 -4.81 -5.96 7.01
C LEU A 14 -5.21 -7.29 6.35
N LYS A 15 -6.45 -7.76 6.59
CA LYS A 15 -6.97 -8.96 5.91
C LYS A 15 -7.04 -8.77 4.40
N MET A 16 -7.50 -7.62 3.93
CA MET A 16 -7.56 -7.29 2.51
C MET A 16 -6.16 -7.33 1.87
N ALA A 17 -5.14 -6.76 2.52
CA ALA A 17 -3.77 -6.81 2.03
C ALA A 17 -3.22 -8.25 1.95
N GLU A 18 -3.67 -9.15 2.84
CA GLU A 18 -3.31 -10.56 2.80
C GLU A 18 -4.07 -11.34 1.72
N GLU A 19 -5.37 -11.12 1.58
CA GLU A 19 -6.28 -11.88 0.72
C GLU A 19 -6.31 -11.39 -0.74
N ASP A 20 -6.08 -10.10 -0.97
CA ASP A 20 -6.05 -9.49 -2.31
C ASP A 20 -4.72 -8.76 -2.59
N PRO A 21 -3.60 -9.49 -2.63
CA PRO A 21 -2.29 -8.89 -2.85
C PRO A 21 -2.04 -8.44 -4.29
N GLU A 22 -2.89 -8.84 -5.24
CA GLU A 22 -2.77 -8.48 -6.65
C GLU A 22 -3.60 -7.24 -7.02
N MET A 23 -4.27 -6.60 -6.04
CA MET A 23 -5.05 -5.38 -6.25
C MET A 23 -4.24 -4.33 -7.03
N THR A 24 -4.92 -3.65 -7.95
CA THR A 24 -4.28 -2.62 -8.77
C THR A 24 -4.25 -1.27 -8.04
N CYS A 25 -3.42 -0.34 -8.50
CA CYS A 25 -3.43 1.03 -7.98
C CYS A 25 -4.79 1.73 -8.17
N ALA A 26 -5.57 1.36 -9.19
CA ALA A 26 -6.92 1.87 -9.40
C ALA A 26 -7.93 1.35 -8.36
N ASP A 27 -7.71 0.15 -7.84
CA ASP A 27 -8.55 -0.50 -6.84
C ASP A 27 -8.14 -0.16 -5.39
N ALA A 28 -7.07 0.62 -5.22
CA ALA A 28 -6.52 0.97 -3.91
C ALA A 28 -7.58 1.65 -3.03
N PRO A 29 -7.77 1.21 -1.76
CA PRO A 29 -8.81 1.75 -0.90
C PRO A 29 -8.61 3.24 -0.61
N THR A 30 -9.64 4.05 -0.86
CA THR A 30 -9.57 5.50 -0.67
C THR A 30 -9.18 5.89 0.76
N ASP A 31 -9.68 5.19 1.78
CA ASP A 31 -9.32 5.45 3.19
C ASP A 31 -7.81 5.28 3.44
N ILE A 32 -7.16 4.33 2.76
CA ILE A 32 -5.71 4.11 2.84
C ILE A 32 -4.97 5.25 2.14
N LEU A 33 -5.43 5.66 0.95
CA LEU A 33 -4.84 6.76 0.20
C LEU A 33 -4.92 8.08 0.99
N GLU A 34 -6.09 8.40 1.53
CA GLU A 34 -6.32 9.57 2.37
C GLU A 34 -5.45 9.54 3.62
N ALA A 35 -5.43 8.43 4.36
CA ALA A 35 -4.62 8.31 5.57
C ALA A 35 -3.12 8.32 5.28
N ALA A 36 -2.66 7.81 4.13
CA ALA A 36 -1.27 7.89 3.72
C ALA A 36 -0.85 9.36 3.48
N SER A 37 -1.69 10.11 2.76
CA SER A 37 -1.43 11.52 2.42
C SER A 37 -1.55 12.50 3.60
N ALA A 38 -2.25 12.10 4.67
CA ALA A 38 -2.50 12.94 5.83
C ALA A 38 -1.31 13.08 6.78
N GLU A 39 -0.36 12.15 6.72
CA GLU A 39 0.77 12.06 7.63
C GLU A 39 2.09 12.38 6.90
N ALA A 40 3.09 12.88 7.62
CA ALA A 40 4.40 13.19 7.03
C ALA A 40 5.27 11.94 6.79
N GLU A 41 4.97 10.85 7.51
CA GLU A 41 5.67 9.56 7.48
C GLU A 41 4.63 8.44 7.67
N PRO A 42 4.90 7.20 7.21
CA PRO A 42 3.98 6.09 7.42
C PRO A 42 3.78 5.84 8.92
N THR A 43 2.52 5.75 9.35
CA THR A 43 2.19 5.34 10.73
C THR A 43 2.48 3.86 10.94
N PRO A 44 2.58 3.36 12.18
CA PRO A 44 2.79 1.93 12.44
C PRO A 44 1.74 1.02 11.78
N PHE A 45 0.49 1.49 11.65
CA PHE A 45 -0.54 0.76 10.91
C PHE A 45 -0.23 0.70 9.41
N MET A 46 0.24 1.80 8.82
CA MET A 46 0.61 1.84 7.40
C MET A 46 1.82 0.95 7.12
N GLU A 47 2.82 0.96 8.01
CA GLU A 47 3.97 0.05 7.92
C GLU A 47 3.51 -1.41 7.89
N GLU A 48 2.62 -1.80 8.82
CA GLU A 48 2.07 -3.17 8.89
C GLU A 48 1.24 -3.52 7.64
N TYR A 49 0.40 -2.59 7.16
CA TYR A 49 -0.43 -2.76 5.99
C TYR A 49 0.41 -2.97 4.72
N PHE A 50 1.37 -2.08 4.44
CA PHE A 50 2.23 -2.21 3.26
C PHE A 50 3.17 -3.41 3.36
N ALA A 51 3.69 -3.73 4.54
CA ALA A 51 4.52 -4.92 4.73
C ALA A 51 3.72 -6.22 4.47
N THR A 52 2.49 -6.30 4.99
CA THR A 52 1.60 -7.44 4.79
C THR A 52 1.27 -7.63 3.31
N GLY A 53 0.82 -6.57 2.64
CA GLY A 53 0.47 -6.62 1.23
C GLY A 53 1.67 -6.94 0.33
N HIS A 54 2.83 -6.33 0.59
CA HIS A 54 4.07 -6.62 -0.16
C HIS A 54 4.52 -8.07 -0.01
N ALA A 55 4.50 -8.59 1.23
CA ALA A 55 4.87 -9.98 1.48
C ALA A 55 3.92 -10.97 0.79
N SER A 56 2.61 -10.70 0.82
CA SER A 56 1.61 -11.51 0.13
C SER A 56 1.73 -11.42 -1.39
N TRP A 57 2.00 -10.24 -1.93
CA TRP A 57 2.22 -10.03 -3.37
C TRP A 57 3.48 -10.77 -3.86
N LEU A 58 4.58 -10.72 -3.09
CA LEU A 58 5.77 -11.51 -3.39
C LEU A 58 5.50 -13.01 -3.34
N ALA A 59 4.67 -13.45 -2.39
CA ALA A 59 4.30 -14.86 -2.28
C ALA A 59 3.55 -15.35 -3.51
N VAL A 60 2.61 -14.54 -4.03
CA VAL A 60 1.90 -14.82 -5.28
C VAL A 60 2.87 -14.81 -6.47
N LYS A 61 3.64 -13.73 -6.64
CA LYS A 61 4.60 -13.57 -7.75
C LYS A 61 5.57 -14.75 -7.88
N HIS A 62 6.09 -15.25 -6.76
CA HIS A 62 7.09 -16.31 -6.74
C HIS A 62 6.52 -17.71 -6.48
N GLY A 63 5.20 -17.83 -6.27
CA GLY A 63 4.54 -19.09 -5.92
C GLY A 63 4.97 -19.68 -4.57
N ARG A 64 5.63 -18.88 -3.71
CA ARG A 64 6.11 -19.29 -2.38
C ARG A 64 6.38 -18.06 -1.52
N ARG A 65 6.23 -18.21 -0.20
CA ARG A 65 6.63 -17.16 0.75
C ARG A 65 8.14 -16.91 0.69
N ILE A 66 8.52 -15.64 0.67
CA ILE A 66 9.91 -15.20 0.70
C ILE A 66 10.14 -14.40 1.96
N SER A 67 11.16 -14.76 2.74
CA SER A 67 11.65 -13.93 3.83
C SER A 67 12.64 -12.93 3.24
N LEU A 68 12.29 -11.64 3.27
CA LEU A 68 13.17 -10.56 2.89
C LEU A 68 13.94 -10.05 4.11
N PRO A 69 15.20 -9.60 3.94
CA PRO A 69 15.88 -8.76 4.92
C PRO A 69 15.04 -7.53 5.28
N GLN A 70 15.03 -7.14 6.56
CA GLN A 70 14.21 -6.04 7.07
C GLN A 70 14.43 -4.73 6.31
N ASN A 71 15.67 -4.41 5.96
CA ASN A 71 16.01 -3.19 5.22
C ASN A 71 15.42 -3.13 3.80
N LEU A 72 15.05 -4.28 3.21
CA LEU A 72 14.33 -4.30 1.92
C LEU A 72 12.83 -4.09 2.15
N VAL A 73 12.27 -4.66 3.21
CA VAL A 73 10.87 -4.43 3.60
C VAL A 73 10.66 -2.96 3.95
N ASP A 74 11.53 -2.36 4.76
CA ASP A 74 11.45 -0.94 5.13
C ASP A 74 11.45 -0.03 3.89
N ARG A 75 12.29 -0.35 2.90
CA ARG A 75 12.34 0.38 1.63
C ARG A 75 11.07 0.20 0.82
N ALA A 76 10.54 -1.03 0.74
CA ALA A 76 9.28 -1.32 0.06
C ALA A 76 8.13 -0.51 0.69
N ILE A 77 8.03 -0.49 2.03
CA ILE A 77 7.03 0.31 2.75
C ILE A 77 7.09 1.78 2.32
N LEU A 78 8.29 2.38 2.30
CA LEU A 78 8.44 3.80 1.96
C LEU A 78 8.01 4.11 0.52
N VAL A 79 8.39 3.28 -0.45
CA VAL A 79 8.02 3.53 -1.86
C VAL A 79 6.54 3.26 -2.12
N LEU A 80 5.95 2.26 -1.47
CA LEU A 80 4.53 1.93 -1.56
C LEU A 80 3.66 3.01 -0.89
N TRP A 81 4.08 3.50 0.27
CA TRP A 81 3.44 4.63 0.93
C TRP A 81 3.51 5.90 0.06
N ASN A 82 4.67 6.21 -0.53
CA ASN A 82 4.81 7.33 -1.45
C ASN A 82 3.90 7.19 -2.69
N ARG A 83 3.77 5.98 -3.24
CA ARG A 83 2.80 5.69 -4.31
C ARG A 83 1.37 5.99 -3.86
N ALA A 84 0.96 5.57 -2.65
CA ALA A 84 -0.37 5.88 -2.12
C ALA A 84 -0.62 7.40 -2.00
N CYS A 85 0.37 8.16 -1.56
CA CYS A 85 0.29 9.63 -1.50
C CYS A 85 0.11 10.27 -2.89
N LEU A 86 0.81 9.75 -3.92
CA LEU A 86 0.67 10.22 -5.30
C LEU A 86 -0.70 9.86 -5.89
N LEU A 87 -1.20 8.66 -5.64
CA LEU A 87 -2.53 8.23 -6.06
C LEU A 87 -3.62 9.12 -5.46
N GLU A 88 -3.50 9.48 -4.18
CA GLU A 88 -4.41 10.41 -3.54
C GLU A 88 -4.36 11.80 -4.17
N THR A 89 -3.14 12.29 -4.47
CA THR A 89 -2.95 13.58 -5.12
C THR A 89 -3.62 13.61 -6.49
N ASP A 90 -3.41 12.58 -7.32
CA ASP A 90 -4.04 12.48 -8.64
C ASP A 90 -5.57 12.40 -8.53
N ARG A 91 -6.08 11.62 -7.55
CA ARG A 91 -7.52 11.52 -7.26
C ARG A 91 -8.11 12.89 -6.93
N LEU A 92 -7.48 13.65 -6.04
CA LEU A 92 -7.91 14.99 -5.64
C LEU A 92 -7.87 16.00 -6.80
N LEU A 93 -6.92 15.83 -7.72
CA LEU A 93 -6.78 16.66 -8.92
C LEU A 93 -7.65 16.18 -10.11
N GLY A 94 -8.36 15.05 -9.97
CA GLY A 94 -9.13 14.43 -11.05
C GLY A 94 -8.26 13.94 -12.22
N GLN A 95 -7.01 13.59 -11.95
CA GLN A 95 -6.06 13.10 -12.93
C GLN A 95 -6.08 11.57 -12.99
N THR A 96 -5.84 11.03 -14.18
CA THR A 96 -5.64 9.58 -14.35
C THR A 96 -4.19 9.25 -14.00
N ASN A 97 -4.00 8.43 -12.97
CA ASN A 97 -2.67 7.97 -12.60
C ASN A 97 -2.12 6.99 -13.67
N PRO A 98 -0.89 7.19 -14.17
CA PRO A 98 -0.30 6.34 -15.21
C PRO A 98 -0.02 4.90 -14.73
N ASP A 99 0.01 4.69 -13.42
CA ASP A 99 0.25 3.41 -12.77
C ASP A 99 -1.06 2.72 -12.33
N ALA A 100 -2.23 3.21 -12.76
CA ALA A 100 -3.54 2.68 -12.41
C ALA A 100 -3.63 1.15 -12.53
N ASP A 101 -3.11 0.57 -13.62
CA ASP A 101 -3.14 -0.87 -13.90
C ASP A 101 -1.99 -1.66 -13.24
N LYS A 102 -1.07 -0.99 -12.53
CA LYS A 102 0.05 -1.66 -11.86
C LYS A 102 -0.38 -2.25 -10.51
N PRO A 103 0.26 -3.35 -10.04
CA PRO A 103 -0.07 -3.92 -8.74
C PRO A 103 0.30 -2.95 -7.61
N PHE A 104 -0.67 -2.67 -6.73
CA PHE A 104 -0.55 -1.66 -5.69
C PHE A 104 0.56 -1.97 -4.70
N PHE A 105 0.71 -3.24 -4.30
CA PHE A 105 1.74 -3.70 -3.35
C PHE A 105 3.09 -4.07 -3.99
N SER A 106 3.29 -3.80 -5.28
CA SER A 106 4.56 -4.08 -5.95
C SER A 106 5.52 -2.89 -5.88
N ASP A 107 6.70 -3.08 -5.30
CA ASP A 107 7.79 -2.10 -5.29
C ASP A 107 8.63 -2.09 -6.59
N GLU A 108 8.26 -2.91 -7.57
CA GLU A 108 9.00 -2.99 -8.84
C GLU A 108 8.97 -1.69 -9.63
N GLY A 109 10.16 -1.21 -10.02
CA GLY A 109 10.31 0.00 -10.82
C GLY A 109 10.05 1.30 -10.04
N LEU A 110 10.01 1.25 -8.70
CA LEU A 110 9.83 2.42 -7.83
C LEU A 110 11.14 2.97 -7.22
N TYR A 111 12.30 2.38 -7.56
CA TYR A 111 13.62 2.76 -7.07
C TYR A 111 14.43 3.60 -8.05
#